data_AF-A0A955IMM5-F1
#
_entry.id   AF-A0A955IMM5-F1
#
_cell.length_a   1.000
_cell.length_b   1.000
_cell.length_c   1.000
_cell.angle_alpha   90.00
_cell.angle_beta   90.00
_cell.angle_gamma   90.00
#
_symmetry.space_group_name_H-M   'P 1'
#
loop_
_entity.id
_entity.type
_entity.pdbx_description
1 polymer ?
#
loop_
_entity_poly.entity_id
_entity_poly.type
_entity_poly.pdbx_seq_one_letter_code
_entity_poly.pdbx_strand_id
1 'polypeptide(L)'
;MTRSSRLLPVALGALALAIVIRTPFTGPAAARSAAEDGHNIAVCATLKIVDELMESDRFKPDRNTLEEAKKAQVLPLYEERQALGQRGQAAQAAGEDVSGIAQEFQALQQRIQQAEQQAQQEIAELMSKQIGECYDLIKASASAIAKDLGYDYVVSSSRPDDQMGPNPSGEFLSRPMLVFPEDTDITDDVREDLKLE
;
A
#
# COMPACT_ATOMS: atom_id res chain seq x y z
N MET A 1 -42.81 36.57 0.49
CA MET A 1 -43.23 36.28 -0.90
C MET A 1 -43.33 34.78 -1.06
N THR A 2 -44.57 34.30 -1.03
CA THR A 2 -45.03 32.90 -1.10
C THR A 2 -45.31 32.51 -2.54
N ARG A 3 -44.71 31.43 -3.03
CA ARG A 3 -45.19 30.66 -4.19
C ARG A 3 -44.62 29.23 -4.10
N SER A 4 -45.29 28.16 -4.48
CA SER A 4 -46.70 27.81 -4.61
C SER A 4 -46.66 26.32 -4.97
N SER A 5 -47.33 25.48 -4.20
CA SER A 5 -47.54 24.07 -4.48
C SER A 5 -48.24 23.87 -5.84
N ARG A 6 -47.81 22.87 -6.61
CA ARG A 6 -48.63 22.23 -7.66
C ARG A 6 -48.37 20.72 -7.67
N LEU A 7 -49.35 19.99 -7.18
CA LEU A 7 -49.62 18.59 -7.49
C LEU A 7 -50.28 18.52 -8.88
N LEU A 8 -49.94 17.50 -9.68
CA LEU A 8 -50.84 17.00 -10.72
C LEU A 8 -50.60 15.50 -10.95
N PRO A 9 -51.65 14.71 -11.23
CA PRO A 9 -51.61 13.24 -11.23
C PRO A 9 -51.73 12.63 -12.64
N VAL A 10 -51.71 11.29 -12.67
CA VAL A 10 -52.22 10.37 -13.70
C VAL A 10 -51.27 10.02 -14.86
N ALA A 11 -50.88 8.74 -14.92
CA ALA A 11 -51.08 7.89 -16.10
C ALA A 11 -50.92 6.40 -15.76
N LEU A 12 -52.04 5.67 -15.88
CA LEU A 12 -52.10 4.23 -16.08
C LEU A 12 -51.38 3.83 -17.38
N GLY A 13 -50.80 2.63 -17.39
CA GLY A 13 -50.79 1.79 -18.60
C GLY A 13 -49.44 1.24 -19.01
N ALA A 14 -49.26 -0.07 -18.78
CA ALA A 14 -48.83 -1.07 -19.77
C ALA A 14 -48.20 -2.26 -19.04
N LEU A 15 -48.97 -3.33 -18.89
CA LEU A 15 -48.49 -4.64 -18.47
C LEU A 15 -47.70 -5.24 -19.66
N ALA A 16 -46.37 -5.08 -19.65
CA ALA A 16 -45.50 -5.76 -20.59
C ALA A 16 -45.19 -7.16 -20.04
N LEU A 17 -45.71 -8.18 -20.73
CA LEU A 17 -45.42 -9.58 -20.48
C LEU A 17 -43.99 -9.87 -20.95
N ALA A 18 -43.01 -9.80 -20.05
CA ALA A 18 -41.63 -10.18 -20.33
C ALA A 18 -41.51 -11.71 -20.36
N ILE A 19 -41.35 -12.28 -21.55
CA ILE A 19 -40.94 -13.67 -21.74
C ILE A 19 -39.47 -13.76 -21.34
N VAL A 20 -39.20 -14.23 -20.12
CA VAL A 20 -37.86 -14.58 -19.67
C VAL A 20 -37.47 -15.89 -20.35
N ILE A 21 -36.63 -15.80 -21.38
CA ILE A 21 -35.90 -16.95 -21.91
C ILE A 21 -34.91 -17.36 -20.82
N ARG A 22 -35.23 -18.45 -20.10
CA ARG A 22 -34.29 -19.10 -19.19
C ARG A 22 -33.15 -19.67 -20.04
N THR A 23 -32.01 -19.00 -20.05
CA THR A 23 -30.75 -19.65 -20.39
C THR A 23 -30.53 -20.77 -19.37
N PRO A 24 -30.16 -22.00 -19.79
CA PRO A 24 -29.79 -23.03 -18.84
C PRO A 24 -28.54 -22.56 -18.10
N PHE A 25 -28.72 -22.17 -16.84
CA PHE A 25 -27.63 -21.99 -15.90
C PHE A 25 -26.92 -23.34 -15.82
N THR A 26 -25.70 -23.37 -16.34
CA THR A 26 -24.82 -24.53 -16.27
C THR A 26 -24.49 -24.71 -14.79
N GLY A 27 -25.06 -25.74 -14.16
CA GLY A 27 -24.87 -26.02 -12.74
C GLY A 27 -23.39 -26.25 -12.41
N PRO A 28 -23.03 -26.19 -11.11
CA PRO A 28 -21.65 -26.36 -10.67
C PRO A 28 -21.10 -27.68 -11.19
N ALA A 29 -19.90 -27.62 -11.79
CA ALA A 29 -19.17 -28.79 -12.23
C ALA A 29 -19.11 -29.80 -11.06
N ALA A 30 -19.57 -31.02 -11.31
CA ALA A 30 -19.46 -32.10 -10.35
C ALA A 30 -17.99 -32.23 -9.92
N ALA A 31 -17.74 -32.08 -8.62
CA ALA A 31 -16.42 -32.21 -8.03
C ALA A 31 -15.88 -33.59 -8.36
N ARG A 32 -14.84 -33.64 -9.19
CA ARG A 32 -14.03 -34.85 -9.34
C ARG A 32 -13.25 -35.02 -8.03
N SER A 33 -13.33 -36.21 -7.45
CA SER A 33 -12.51 -36.59 -6.29
C SER A 33 -11.03 -36.37 -6.65
N ALA A 34 -10.37 -35.47 -5.94
CA ALA A 34 -8.94 -35.23 -6.09
C ALA A 34 -8.16 -36.49 -5.69
N ALA A 35 -7.07 -36.77 -6.41
CA ALA A 35 -6.24 -37.96 -6.24
C ALA A 35 -5.49 -37.94 -4.89
N GLU A 36 -5.45 -39.09 -4.20
CA GLU A 36 -4.84 -39.28 -2.87
C GLU A 36 -3.30 -39.19 -2.84
N ASP A 37 -2.63 -39.00 -3.98
CA ASP A 37 -1.15 -38.89 -4.07
C ASP A 37 -0.68 -37.46 -4.42
N GLY A 38 -1.49 -36.44 -4.08
CA GLY A 38 -1.26 -35.06 -4.48
C GLY A 38 -0.21 -34.37 -3.61
N HIS A 39 0.83 -33.81 -4.23
CA HIS A 39 1.69 -32.81 -3.59
C HIS A 39 0.85 -31.77 -2.83
N ASN A 40 1.18 -31.54 -1.56
CA ASN A 40 0.42 -30.63 -0.72
C ASN A 40 0.93 -29.19 -0.90
N ILE A 41 0.00 -28.25 -1.09
CA ILE A 41 0.29 -26.83 -1.28
C ILE A 41 -0.19 -26.07 -0.05
N ALA A 42 0.72 -25.38 0.62
CA ALA A 42 0.40 -24.38 1.64
C ALA A 42 0.23 -22.99 1.02
N VAL A 43 -0.47 -22.12 1.73
CA VAL A 43 -0.65 -20.70 1.41
C VAL A 43 -0.07 -19.86 2.53
N CYS A 44 0.54 -18.73 2.19
CA CYS A 44 1.08 -17.77 3.16
C CYS A 44 0.81 -16.34 2.68
N ALA A 45 0.23 -15.50 3.53
CA ALA A 45 -0.08 -14.10 3.24
C ALA A 45 1.16 -13.21 3.39
N THR A 46 2.15 -13.40 2.52
CA THR A 46 3.47 -12.76 2.65
C THR A 46 3.41 -11.22 2.70
N LEU A 47 2.50 -10.59 1.95
CA LEU A 47 2.35 -9.13 1.94
C LEU A 47 1.98 -8.58 3.33
N LYS A 48 1.02 -9.23 4.01
CA LYS A 48 0.63 -8.87 5.37
C LYS A 48 1.81 -8.99 6.34
N ILE A 49 2.60 -10.06 6.22
CA ILE A 49 3.77 -10.29 7.08
C ILE A 49 4.88 -9.27 6.80
N VAL A 50 5.08 -8.87 5.54
CA VAL A 50 6.00 -7.76 5.20
C VAL A 50 5.57 -6.46 5.88
N ASP A 51 4.28 -6.11 5.81
CA ASP A 51 3.76 -4.89 6.43
C ASP A 51 3.99 -4.91 7.96
N GLU A 52 3.71 -6.05 8.61
CA GLU A 52 3.95 -6.24 10.05
C GLU A 52 5.44 -6.15 10.42
N LEU A 53 6.33 -6.78 9.64
CA LEU A 53 7.77 -6.68 9.84
C LEU A 53 8.25 -5.23 9.69
N MET A 54 7.81 -4.53 8.64
CA MET A 54 8.20 -3.15 8.37
C MET A 54 7.77 -2.18 9.48
N GLU A 55 6.71 -2.51 10.22
CA GLU A 55 6.24 -1.75 11.38
C GLU A 55 6.81 -2.21 12.72
N SER A 56 7.50 -3.34 12.76
CA SER A 56 8.14 -3.86 13.97
C SER A 56 9.36 -3.05 14.41
N ASP A 57 9.79 -3.27 15.66
CA ASP A 57 11.03 -2.72 16.23
C ASP A 57 12.29 -3.13 15.45
N ARG A 58 12.20 -4.13 14.59
CA ARG A 58 13.32 -4.59 13.77
C ARG A 58 13.69 -3.61 12.67
N PHE A 59 12.72 -2.96 12.03
CA PHE A 59 12.95 -2.16 10.82
C PHE A 59 12.51 -0.70 10.96
N LYS A 60 11.45 -0.44 11.73
CA LYS A 60 10.89 0.91 11.91
C LYS A 60 11.87 1.92 12.53
N PRO A 61 12.71 1.59 13.53
CA PRO A 61 13.62 2.57 14.13
C PRO A 61 14.64 3.14 13.14
N ASP A 62 15.21 2.32 12.26
CA ASP A 62 16.19 2.75 11.27
C ASP A 62 15.56 3.71 10.25
N ARG A 63 14.34 3.40 9.81
CA ARG A 63 13.58 4.26 8.90
C ARG A 63 13.25 5.61 9.54
N ASN A 64 12.72 5.60 10.76
CA ASN A 64 12.42 6.83 11.50
C ASN A 64 13.68 7.67 11.73
N THR A 65 14.80 7.02 12.04
CA THR A 65 16.10 7.69 12.24
C THR A 65 16.57 8.37 10.95
N LEU A 66 16.47 7.68 9.82
CA LEU A 66 16.81 8.26 8.52
C LEU A 66 15.87 9.42 8.16
N GLU A 67 14.56 9.25 8.33
CA GLU A 67 13.56 10.28 8.05
C GLU A 67 13.81 11.56 8.86
N GLU A 68 14.02 11.44 10.18
CA GLU A 68 14.31 12.59 11.03
C GLU A 68 15.67 13.22 10.70
N ALA A 69 16.69 12.41 10.36
CA ALA A 69 17.97 12.94 9.90
C ALA A 69 17.84 13.74 8.59
N LYS A 70 17.04 13.28 7.64
CA LYS A 70 16.79 13.99 6.37
C LYS A 70 15.96 15.24 6.57
N LYS A 71 14.94 15.18 7.40
CA LYS A 71 14.15 16.36 7.79
C LYS A 71 15.02 17.42 8.46
N ALA A 72 15.92 17.03 9.35
CA ALA A 72 16.88 17.93 9.99
C ALA A 72 17.87 18.57 9.00
N GLN A 73 18.17 17.91 7.87
CA GLN A 73 19.02 18.48 6.81
C GLN A 73 18.27 19.53 5.97
N VAL A 74 16.97 19.33 5.71
CA VAL A 74 16.17 20.23 4.86
C VAL A 74 15.64 21.44 5.64
N LEU A 75 15.34 21.28 6.93
CA LEU A 75 14.73 22.33 7.76
C LEU A 75 15.51 23.67 7.74
N PRO A 76 16.86 23.71 7.89
CA PRO A 76 17.60 24.97 7.83
C PRO A 76 17.47 25.70 6.49
N LEU A 77 17.29 24.98 5.37
CA LEU A 77 17.10 25.60 4.06
C LEU A 77 15.75 26.33 3.98
N TYR A 78 14.72 25.79 4.63
CA TYR A 78 13.42 26.44 4.75
C TYR A 78 13.49 27.71 5.59
N GLU A 79 14.24 27.69 6.69
CA GLU A 79 14.49 28.86 7.54
C GLU A 79 15.28 29.93 6.78
N GLU A 80 16.34 29.54 6.07
CA GLU A 80 17.14 30.42 5.20
C GLU A 80 16.24 31.10 4.15
N ARG A 81 15.33 30.33 3.54
CA ARG A 81 14.40 30.85 2.53
C ARG A 81 13.44 31.87 3.13
N GLN A 82 12.90 31.58 4.30
CA GLN A 82 12.01 32.50 5.00
C GLN A 82 12.72 33.81 5.34
N ALA A 83 13.94 33.72 5.89
CA ALA A 83 14.77 34.88 6.22
C ALA A 83 15.08 35.72 4.96
N LEU A 84 15.43 35.06 3.85
CA LEU A 84 15.70 35.72 2.58
C LEU A 84 14.46 36.42 2.01
N GLY A 85 13.29 35.80 2.14
CA GLY A 85 12.01 36.41 1.78
C GLY A 85 11.70 37.67 2.60
N GLN A 86 11.94 37.64 3.91
CA GLN A 86 11.79 38.81 4.78
C GLN A 86 12.78 39.93 4.40
N ARG A 87 14.03 39.57 4.12
CA ARG A 87 15.06 40.53 3.66
C ARG A 87 14.67 41.19 2.35
N GLY A 88 14.15 40.42 1.38
CA GLY A 88 13.66 40.94 0.11
C GLY A 88 12.50 41.92 0.27
N GLN A 89 11.53 41.60 1.13
CA GLN A 89 10.40 42.50 1.42
C GLN A 89 10.85 43.81 2.07
N ALA A 90 11.80 43.74 3.02
CA ALA A 90 12.34 44.93 3.67
C ALA A 90 13.11 45.83 2.70
N ALA A 91 13.99 45.26 1.86
CA ALA A 91 14.74 45.98 0.84
C ALA A 91 13.81 46.65 -0.19
N GLN A 92 12.78 45.93 -0.63
CA GLN A 92 11.77 46.48 -1.54
C GLN A 92 11.02 47.68 -0.91
N ALA A 93 10.65 47.59 0.37
CA ALA A 93 9.99 48.68 1.09
C ALA A 93 10.91 49.91 1.27
N ALA A 94 12.22 49.69 1.34
CA ALA A 94 13.24 50.74 1.41
C ALA A 94 13.59 51.35 0.02
N GLY A 95 13.04 50.80 -1.08
CA GLY A 95 13.35 51.24 -2.44
C GLY A 95 14.73 50.78 -2.94
N GLU A 96 15.32 49.77 -2.31
CA GLU A 96 16.60 49.18 -2.70
C GLU A 96 16.44 48.22 -3.88
N ASP A 97 17.53 47.97 -4.62
CA ASP A 97 17.55 46.94 -5.67
C ASP A 97 17.51 45.53 -5.05
N VAL A 98 16.51 44.74 -5.43
CA VAL A 98 16.27 43.38 -4.94
C VAL A 98 16.74 42.29 -5.91
N SER A 99 17.38 42.66 -7.03
CA SER A 99 17.79 41.72 -8.08
C SER A 99 18.69 40.59 -7.55
N GLY A 100 19.67 40.91 -6.70
CA GLY A 100 20.54 39.93 -6.05
C GLY A 100 19.80 39.00 -5.09
N ILE A 101 18.86 39.54 -4.30
CA ILE A 101 18.03 38.74 -3.37
C ILE A 101 17.15 37.76 -4.14
N ALA A 102 16.60 38.19 -5.28
CA ALA A 102 15.79 37.32 -6.14
C ALA A 102 16.62 36.15 -6.72
N GLN A 103 17.86 36.40 -7.13
CA GLN A 103 18.78 35.35 -7.60
C GLN A 103 19.14 34.36 -6.48
N GLU A 104 19.48 34.85 -5.30
CA GLU A 104 19.73 34.01 -4.12
C GLU A 104 18.51 33.15 -3.78
N PHE A 105 17.31 33.72 -3.86
CA PHE A 105 16.06 33.01 -3.54
C PHE A 105 15.80 31.89 -4.54
N GLN A 106 16.01 32.15 -5.83
CA GLN A 106 15.87 31.12 -6.86
C GLN A 106 16.90 29.99 -6.68
N ALA A 107 18.15 30.32 -6.37
CA ALA A 107 19.19 29.33 -6.11
C ALA A 107 18.85 28.47 -4.88
N LEU A 108 18.37 29.09 -3.80
CA LEU A 108 17.96 28.36 -2.59
C LEU A 108 16.76 27.45 -2.83
N GLN A 109 15.79 27.88 -3.64
CA GLN A 109 14.66 27.03 -4.03
C GLN A 109 15.10 25.77 -4.79
N GLN A 110 16.09 25.90 -5.68
CA GLN A 110 16.67 24.74 -6.37
C GLN A 110 17.40 23.80 -5.39
N ARG A 111 18.14 24.36 -4.43
CA ARG A 111 18.82 23.58 -3.37
C ARG A 111 17.82 22.80 -2.51
N ILE A 112 16.70 23.41 -2.11
CA ILE A 112 15.63 22.74 -1.37
C ILE A 112 15.08 21.56 -2.18
N GLN A 113 14.70 21.81 -3.44
CA GLN A 113 14.15 20.76 -4.31
C GLN A 113 15.12 19.59 -4.48
N GLN A 114 16.41 19.87 -4.68
CA GLN A 114 17.44 18.84 -4.81
C GLN A 114 17.60 18.05 -3.50
N ALA A 115 17.62 18.72 -2.35
CA ALA A 115 17.74 18.06 -1.05
C ALA A 115 16.53 17.16 -0.74
N GLU A 116 15.32 17.59 -1.09
CA GLU A 116 14.11 16.78 -0.93
C GLU A 116 14.10 15.55 -1.83
N GLN A 117 14.48 15.71 -3.10
CA GLN A 117 14.60 14.58 -4.03
C GLN A 117 15.62 13.55 -3.54
N GLN A 118 16.79 14.03 -3.08
CA GLN A 118 17.82 13.16 -2.52
C GLN A 118 17.32 12.45 -1.26
N ALA A 119 16.63 13.15 -0.35
CA ALA A 119 16.05 12.56 0.85
C ALA A 119 15.05 11.45 0.51
N GLN A 120 14.13 11.70 -0.43
CA GLN A 120 13.15 10.72 -0.88
C GLN A 120 13.82 9.49 -1.51
N GLN A 121 14.87 9.70 -2.32
CA GLN A 121 15.61 8.61 -2.92
C GLN A 121 16.28 7.72 -1.86
N GLU A 122 16.98 8.31 -0.89
CA GLU A 122 17.67 7.55 0.15
C GLU A 122 16.69 6.79 1.07
N ILE A 123 15.54 7.38 1.39
CA ILE A 123 14.46 6.70 2.13
C ILE A 123 13.92 5.51 1.31
N ALA A 124 13.64 5.71 0.02
CA ALA A 124 13.16 4.66 -0.86
C ALA A 124 14.18 3.51 -1.02
N GLU A 125 15.48 3.83 -1.09
CA GLU A 125 16.57 2.85 -1.13
C GLU A 125 16.60 2.00 0.15
N LEU A 126 16.49 2.63 1.33
CA LEU A 126 16.41 1.90 2.60
C LEU A 126 15.16 1.00 2.66
N MET A 127 13.99 1.53 2.31
CA MET A 127 12.75 0.74 2.31
C MET A 127 12.83 -0.46 1.36
N SER A 128 13.38 -0.27 0.16
CA SER A 128 13.57 -1.35 -0.81
C SER A 128 14.47 -2.46 -0.25
N LYS A 129 15.58 -2.08 0.41
CA LYS A 129 16.46 -3.03 1.09
C LYS A 129 15.74 -3.79 2.21
N GLN A 130 15.01 -3.08 3.07
CA GLN A 130 14.28 -3.68 4.19
C GLN A 130 13.18 -4.65 3.69
N ILE A 131 12.46 -4.31 2.61
CA ILE A 131 11.48 -5.21 1.99
C ILE A 131 12.13 -6.49 1.48
N GLY A 132 13.31 -6.40 0.86
CA GLY A 132 14.08 -7.57 0.44
C GLY A 132 14.46 -8.46 1.63
N GLU A 133 14.94 -7.85 2.72
CA GLU A 133 15.25 -8.58 3.95
C GLU A 133 14.02 -9.22 4.60
N CYS A 134 12.87 -8.53 4.59
CA CYS A 134 11.59 -9.11 5.06
C CYS A 134 11.21 -10.34 4.24
N TYR A 135 11.32 -10.27 2.92
CA TYR A 135 11.01 -11.39 2.04
C TYR A 135 11.90 -12.60 2.32
N ASP A 136 13.21 -12.41 2.52
CA ASP A 136 14.13 -13.49 2.83
C ASP A 136 13.81 -14.17 4.17
N LEU A 137 13.40 -13.40 5.19
CA LEU A 137 12.97 -13.93 6.48
C LEU A 137 11.69 -14.75 6.37
N ILE A 138 10.67 -14.22 5.68
CA ILE A 138 9.40 -14.91 5.44
C ILE A 138 9.65 -16.19 4.67
N LYS A 139 10.46 -16.14 3.60
CA LYS A 139 10.79 -17.32 2.80
C LYS A 139 11.47 -18.39 3.63
N ALA A 140 12.43 -18.03 4.48
CA ALA A 140 13.13 -18.98 5.34
C ALA A 140 12.17 -19.64 6.35
N SER A 141 11.35 -18.85 7.02
CA SER A 141 10.36 -19.31 8.01
C SER A 141 9.29 -20.20 7.36
N ALA A 142 8.63 -19.71 6.30
CA ALA A 142 7.61 -20.46 5.57
C ALA A 142 8.14 -21.77 4.97
N SER A 143 9.39 -21.79 4.49
CA SER A 143 10.01 -23.04 3.99
C SER A 143 10.24 -24.06 5.11
N ALA A 144 10.62 -23.61 6.31
CA ALA A 144 10.83 -24.49 7.46
C ALA A 144 9.50 -25.08 7.96
N ILE A 145 8.48 -24.23 8.13
CA ILE A 145 7.14 -24.64 8.58
C ILE A 145 6.48 -25.56 7.55
N ALA A 146 6.52 -25.20 6.27
CA ALA A 146 5.97 -26.03 5.21
C ALA A 146 6.57 -27.44 5.20
N LYS A 147 7.90 -27.54 5.38
CA LYS A 147 8.60 -28.81 5.46
C LYS A 147 8.20 -29.63 6.69
N ASP A 148 8.03 -28.99 7.85
CA ASP A 148 7.62 -29.67 9.09
C ASP A 148 6.19 -30.23 8.99
N LEU A 149 5.29 -29.47 8.36
CA LEU A 149 3.90 -29.84 8.15
C LEU A 149 3.67 -30.75 6.92
N GLY A 150 4.72 -31.08 6.16
CA GLY A 150 4.64 -32.01 5.02
C GLY A 150 4.06 -31.41 3.74
N TYR A 151 4.18 -30.09 3.54
CA TYR A 151 3.89 -29.42 2.28
C TYR A 151 5.11 -29.41 1.35
N ASP A 152 4.86 -29.56 0.05
CA ASP A 152 5.88 -29.50 -0.99
C ASP A 152 6.06 -28.09 -1.56
N TYR A 153 4.99 -27.28 -1.52
CA TYR A 153 4.95 -25.95 -2.10
C TYR A 153 4.29 -24.96 -1.15
N VAL A 154 4.74 -23.69 -1.21
CA VAL A 154 4.07 -22.56 -0.56
C VAL A 154 3.73 -21.53 -1.64
N VAL A 155 2.46 -21.14 -1.70
CA VAL A 155 1.98 -20.07 -2.57
C VAL A 155 1.77 -18.81 -1.74
N SER A 156 2.43 -17.72 -2.14
CA SER A 156 2.15 -16.42 -1.57
C SER A 156 0.78 -15.93 -2.03
N SER A 157 -0.19 -15.83 -1.11
CA SER A 157 -1.52 -15.29 -1.40
C SER A 157 -2.13 -14.68 -0.14
N SER A 158 -2.66 -13.46 -0.26
CA SER A 158 -3.53 -12.88 0.77
C SER A 158 -4.82 -13.70 0.90
N ARG A 159 -5.49 -13.65 2.07
CA ARG A 159 -6.73 -14.42 2.27
C ARG A 159 -7.84 -13.85 1.38
N PRO A 160 -8.71 -14.69 0.77
CA PRO A 160 -9.80 -14.20 -0.07
C PRO A 160 -10.77 -13.29 0.68
N ASP A 161 -10.95 -13.55 1.97
CA ASP A 161 -11.91 -12.84 2.82
C ASP A 161 -11.34 -11.57 3.49
N ASP A 162 -10.03 -11.31 3.35
CA ASP A 162 -9.44 -10.08 3.84
C ASP A 162 -10.06 -8.88 3.10
N GLN A 163 -10.45 -7.84 3.85
CA GLN A 163 -10.97 -6.62 3.24
C GLN A 163 -9.93 -6.01 2.31
N MET A 164 -10.37 -5.57 1.13
CA MET A 164 -9.49 -4.83 0.25
C MET A 164 -9.21 -3.45 0.83
N GLY A 165 -7.94 -3.08 0.85
CA GLY A 165 -7.47 -1.77 1.23
C GLY A 165 -7.67 -0.72 0.12
N PRO A 166 -7.08 0.47 0.30
CA PRO A 166 -7.31 1.62 -0.58
C PRO A 166 -6.71 1.47 -1.99
N ASN A 167 -5.87 0.46 -2.22
CA ASN A 167 -5.22 0.20 -3.51
C ASN A 167 -5.59 -1.19 -4.06
N PRO A 168 -6.82 -1.38 -4.59
CA PRO A 168 -7.33 -2.69 -4.98
C PRO A 168 -6.55 -3.33 -6.14
N SER A 169 -5.86 -2.55 -6.98
CA SER A 169 -5.09 -3.08 -8.10
C SER A 169 -3.84 -3.85 -7.66
N GLY A 170 -3.12 -3.37 -6.65
CA GLY A 170 -1.99 -4.08 -6.06
C GLY A 170 -2.43 -5.32 -5.29
N GLU A 171 -3.55 -5.21 -4.57
CA GLU A 171 -4.07 -6.32 -3.78
C GLU A 171 -4.63 -7.46 -4.64
N PHE A 172 -5.19 -7.17 -5.81
CA PHE A 172 -5.58 -8.20 -6.77
C PHE A 172 -4.40 -9.09 -7.17
N LEU A 173 -3.21 -8.49 -7.37
CA LEU A 173 -2.00 -9.24 -7.71
C LEU A 173 -1.48 -10.10 -6.54
N SER A 174 -1.82 -9.72 -5.31
CA SER A 174 -1.48 -10.49 -4.10
C SER A 174 -2.41 -11.68 -3.83
N ARG A 175 -3.45 -11.89 -4.65
CA ARG A 175 -4.48 -12.94 -4.44
C ARG A 175 -4.53 -13.94 -5.61
N PRO A 176 -3.43 -14.64 -5.94
CA PRO A 176 -3.45 -15.67 -6.98
C PRO A 176 -4.33 -16.87 -6.61
N MET A 177 -4.58 -17.10 -5.32
CA MET A 177 -5.46 -18.16 -4.83
C MET A 177 -6.80 -17.56 -4.38
N LEU A 178 -7.88 -17.89 -5.10
CA LEU A 178 -9.24 -17.43 -4.77
C LEU A 178 -9.95 -18.35 -3.76
N VAL A 179 -9.53 -19.62 -3.70
CA VAL A 179 -10.08 -20.65 -2.81
C VAL A 179 -8.94 -21.57 -2.40
N PHE A 180 -8.81 -21.82 -1.10
CA PHE A 180 -7.94 -22.84 -0.53
C PHE A 180 -8.55 -23.32 0.79
N PRO A 181 -8.28 -24.57 1.22
CA PRO A 181 -8.70 -25.05 2.53
C PRO A 181 -8.06 -24.24 3.67
N GLU A 182 -8.79 -23.98 4.76
CA GLU A 182 -8.25 -23.19 5.89
C GLU A 182 -7.03 -23.86 6.53
N ASP A 183 -6.98 -25.19 6.53
CA ASP A 183 -5.88 -25.99 7.08
C ASP A 183 -4.61 -25.97 6.21
N THR A 184 -4.62 -25.29 5.05
CA THR A 184 -3.40 -25.09 4.25
C THR A 184 -2.79 -23.70 4.41
N ASP A 185 -3.40 -22.81 5.18
CA ASP A 185 -2.86 -21.48 5.45
C ASP A 185 -1.89 -21.48 6.64
N ILE A 186 -0.60 -21.32 6.35
CA ILE A 186 0.48 -21.30 7.36
C ILE A 186 0.86 -19.87 7.78
N THR A 187 0.05 -18.87 7.46
CA THR A 187 0.35 -17.45 7.73
C THR A 187 0.62 -17.21 9.22
N ASP A 188 -0.23 -17.72 10.10
CA ASP A 188 -0.12 -17.46 11.54
C ASP A 188 1.08 -18.20 12.16
N ASP A 189 1.39 -19.42 11.70
CA ASP A 189 2.62 -20.14 12.10
C ASP A 189 3.89 -19.34 11.74
N VAL A 190 3.91 -18.75 10.54
CA VAL A 190 5.05 -17.92 10.08
C VAL A 190 5.14 -16.64 10.90
N ARG A 191 4.01 -16.03 11.28
CA ARG A 191 3.99 -14.83 12.14
C ARG A 191 4.51 -15.15 13.54
N GLU A 192 4.15 -16.31 14.10
CA GLU A 192 4.63 -16.78 15.39
C GLU A 192 6.17 -17.00 15.36
N ASP A 193 6.69 -17.73 14.37
CA ASP A 193 8.13 -17.98 14.22
C ASP A 193 8.95 -16.67 14.07
N LEU A 194 8.38 -15.69 13.37
CA LEU A 194 8.97 -14.36 13.18
C LEU A 194 8.77 -13.41 14.38
N LYS A 195 8.00 -13.82 15.40
CA LYS A 195 7.71 -13.06 16.62
C LYS A 195 6.97 -11.75 16.35
N LEU A 196 5.90 -11.83 15.56
CA LEU A 196 5.05 -10.70 15.17
C LEU A 196 3.74 -10.62 15.98
N GLU A 197 3.64 -11.36 17.08
CA GLU A 197 2.49 -11.35 18.02
C GLU A 197 2.73 -10.50 19.28
#